data_AF-A0A9P7ES70-F1
#
_entry.id   AF-A0A9P7ES70-F1
#
_cell.length_a   1.000
_cell.length_b   1.000
_cell.length_c   1.000
_cell.angle_alpha   90.00
_cell.angle_beta   90.00
_cell.angle_gamma   90.00
#
_symmetry.space_group_name_H-M   'P 1'
#
loop_
_entity.id
_entity.type
_entity.pdbx_description
1 polymer ?
#
loop_
_entity_poly.entity_id
_entity_poly.type
_entity_poly.pdbx_seq_one_letter_code
_entity_poly.pdbx_strand_id
1 'polypeptide(L)'
;TVYPDIEFQGVEQGPSQSVLLTICFSGRLPTQIVEQNIPIQISISFAEDFTSPVVEAASMDLCSSTREASHLDGDVSLWSSHILKLATYISDNIQIPFLPLRRFNHFDWTMWAVLSKNIEGWLIDEVDSETQLWTWGRDAFWLAFIAAYPLFPKGIWPKWNPRIPLEGVFVERWLEQSGD
;
A
#
# COMPACT_ATOMS: atom_id res chain seq x y z
N THR A 1 -2.15 7.17 -4.84
CA THR A 1 -3.58 7.21 -5.21
C THR A 1 -3.80 6.31 -6.41
N VAL A 2 -4.91 5.57 -6.45
CA VAL A 2 -5.27 4.70 -7.58
C VAL A 2 -6.24 5.45 -8.47
N TYR A 3 -5.93 5.55 -9.77
CA TYR A 3 -6.82 6.15 -10.76
C TYR A 3 -7.19 5.06 -11.76
N PRO A 4 -8.42 4.51 -11.70
CA PRO A 4 -8.92 3.64 -12.74
C PRO A 4 -9.38 4.49 -13.92
N ASP A 5 -8.88 4.18 -15.11
CA ASP A 5 -9.43 4.70 -16.36
C ASP A 5 -10.15 3.58 -17.10
N ILE A 6 -11.34 3.90 -17.62
CA ILE A 6 -12.24 2.92 -18.25
C ILE A 6 -12.51 3.40 -19.67
N GLU A 7 -11.89 2.71 -20.62
CA GLU A 7 -12.16 2.93 -22.04
C GLU A 7 -13.04 1.81 -22.59
N PHE A 8 -14.10 2.17 -23.30
CA PHE A 8 -14.94 1.21 -24.00
C PHE A 8 -14.38 1.01 -25.40
N GLN A 9 -13.88 -0.20 -25.70
CA GLN A 9 -13.43 -0.53 -27.04
C GLN A 9 -14.61 -1.02 -27.89
N GLY A 10 -14.87 -0.32 -28.99
CA GLY A 10 -15.79 -0.76 -30.05
C GLY A 10 -17.16 -0.08 -30.03
N VAL A 11 -17.54 0.45 -31.20
CA VAL A 11 -18.93 0.81 -31.57
C VAL A 11 -19.47 -0.35 -32.42
N GLU A 12 -19.64 -1.52 -31.82
CA GLU A 12 -20.22 -2.68 -32.52
C GLU A 12 -21.56 -3.01 -31.86
N GLN A 13 -22.62 -3.03 -32.66
CA GLN A 13 -24.02 -3.26 -32.26
C GLN A 13 -24.27 -4.75 -31.88
N GLY A 14 -23.51 -5.28 -30.92
CA GLY A 14 -23.68 -6.61 -30.34
C GLY A 14 -24.06 -6.58 -28.85
N PRO A 15 -24.53 -7.70 -28.26
CA PRO A 15 -24.98 -7.76 -26.86
C PRO A 15 -23.84 -7.72 -25.82
N SER A 16 -22.58 -7.56 -26.24
CA SER A 16 -21.42 -7.56 -25.36
C SER A 16 -20.38 -6.57 -25.85
N GLN A 17 -19.98 -5.63 -24.99
CA GLN A 17 -18.98 -4.60 -25.28
C GLN A 17 -17.69 -4.91 -24.51
N SER A 18 -16.54 -4.90 -25.20
CA SER A 18 -15.23 -5.04 -24.56
C SER A 18 -14.87 -3.78 -23.78
N VAL A 19 -14.47 -3.96 -22.53
CA VAL A 19 -14.03 -2.87 -21.64
C VAL A 19 -12.52 -3.01 -21.43
N LEU A 20 -11.77 -1.95 -21.71
CA LEU A 20 -10.37 -1.83 -21.36
C LEU A 20 -10.29 -1.08 -20.02
N LEU A 21 -9.87 -1.80 -18.98
CA LEU A 21 -9.61 -1.21 -17.67
C LEU A 21 -8.11 -1.01 -17.50
N THR A 22 -7.68 0.24 -17.36
CA THR A 22 -6.29 0.60 -17.08
C THR A 22 -6.18 1.07 -15.64
N ILE A 23 -5.33 0.40 -14.84
CA ILE A 23 -5.10 0.77 -13.43
C ILE A 23 -3.68 1.29 -13.28
N CYS A 24 -3.58 2.60 -13.01
CA CYS A 24 -2.30 3.26 -12.79
C CYS A 24 -2.03 3.46 -11.30
N PHE A 25 -0.86 3.01 -10.85
CA PHE A 25 -0.35 3.26 -9.51
C PHE A 25 0.77 4.28 -9.57
N SER A 26 0.56 5.43 -8.93
CA SER A 26 1.61 6.44 -8.73
C SER A 26 2.09 6.39 -7.28
N GLY A 27 3.40 6.27 -7.10
CA GLY A 27 4.04 6.23 -5.79
C GLY A 27 5.51 5.87 -5.87
N ARG A 28 6.25 6.14 -4.79
CA ARG A 28 7.60 5.63 -4.59
C ARG A 28 7.52 4.43 -3.66
N LEU A 29 8.14 3.33 -4.06
CA LEU A 29 8.38 2.22 -3.13
C LEU A 29 9.61 2.56 -2.29
N PRO A 30 9.59 2.30 -0.98
CA PRO A 30 10.80 2.32 -0.18
C PRO A 30 11.90 1.50 -0.87
N THR A 31 13.10 2.07 -0.97
CA THR A 31 14.25 1.43 -1.66
C THR A 31 14.51 0.02 -1.16
N GLN A 32 14.28 -0.23 0.13
CA GLN A 32 14.40 -1.56 0.74
C GLN A 32 13.48 -2.61 0.10
N ILE A 33 12.27 -2.23 -0.34
CA ILE A 33 11.34 -3.16 -1.01
C ILE A 33 11.88 -3.55 -2.39
N VAL A 34 12.43 -2.58 -3.12
CA VAL A 34 13.00 -2.77 -4.47
C VAL A 34 14.27 -3.61 -4.40
N GLU A 35 15.20 -3.25 -3.52
CA GLU A 35 16.49 -3.96 -3.36
C GLU A 35 16.33 -5.43 -2.96
N GLN A 36 15.18 -5.78 -2.36
CA GLN A 36 14.95 -7.09 -1.79
C GLN A 36 13.97 -7.95 -2.59
N ASN A 37 13.53 -7.47 -3.76
CA ASN A 37 12.61 -8.17 -4.65
C ASN A 37 11.33 -8.64 -3.93
N ILE A 38 10.79 -7.82 -3.02
CA ILE A 38 9.54 -8.16 -2.33
C ILE A 38 8.40 -8.06 -3.36
N PRO A 39 7.64 -9.14 -3.62
CA PRO A 39 6.59 -9.13 -4.63
C PRO A 39 5.44 -8.22 -4.19
N ILE A 40 4.94 -7.42 -5.12
CA ILE A 40 3.75 -6.59 -4.93
C ILE A 40 2.58 -7.34 -5.52
N GLN A 41 1.57 -7.62 -4.70
CA GLN A 41 0.31 -8.21 -5.15
C GLN A 41 -0.73 -7.12 -5.36
N ILE A 42 -1.35 -7.13 -6.54
CA ILE A 42 -2.51 -6.29 -6.87
C ILE A 42 -3.68 -7.22 -7.11
N SER A 43 -4.79 -6.97 -6.41
CA SER A 43 -6.03 -7.75 -6.56
C SER A 43 -7.11 -6.85 -7.13
N ILE A 44 -7.79 -7.34 -8.17
CA ILE A 44 -8.91 -6.67 -8.84
C ILE A 44 -10.10 -7.63 -8.77
N SER A 45 -11.29 -7.12 -8.45
CA SER A 45 -12.51 -7.92 -8.36
C SER A 45 -13.57 -7.36 -9.30
N PHE A 46 -14.23 -8.26 -10.03
CA PHE A 46 -15.30 -7.95 -10.98
C PHE A 46 -16.63 -8.54 -10.48
N ALA A 47 -17.76 -7.97 -10.89
CA ALA A 47 -19.07 -8.58 -10.68
C ALA A 47 -19.20 -9.89 -11.50
N GLU A 48 -20.09 -10.80 -11.10
CA GLU A 48 -20.22 -12.15 -11.70
C GLU A 48 -20.52 -12.16 -13.21
N ASP A 49 -20.96 -11.02 -13.76
CA ASP A 49 -21.37 -10.90 -15.17
C ASP A 49 -20.20 -10.76 -16.17
N PHE A 50 -18.96 -10.66 -15.69
CA PHE A 50 -17.78 -10.57 -16.56
C PHE A 50 -17.23 -11.97 -16.91
N THR A 51 -17.22 -12.30 -18.20
CA THR A 51 -16.48 -13.46 -18.70
C THR A 51 -14.97 -13.20 -18.61
N SER A 52 -14.21 -14.22 -18.22
CA SER A 52 -12.77 -14.21 -17.87
C SER A 52 -11.95 -13.04 -18.45
N PRO A 53 -11.45 -12.10 -17.61
CA PRO A 53 -10.68 -10.96 -18.09
C PRO A 53 -9.32 -11.39 -18.63
N VAL A 54 -8.87 -10.73 -19.69
CA VAL A 54 -7.48 -10.80 -20.16
C VAL A 54 -6.69 -9.74 -19.40
N VAL A 55 -5.67 -10.17 -18.63
CA VAL A 55 -4.83 -9.28 -17.84
C VAL A 55 -3.49 -9.10 -18.56
N GLU A 56 -3.18 -7.86 -18.93
CA GLU A 56 -1.87 -7.47 -19.45
C GLU A 56 -1.23 -6.48 -18.47
N ALA A 57 0.01 -6.75 -18.07
CA ALA A 57 0.77 -5.90 -17.18
C ALA A 57 1.98 -5.35 -17.95
N ALA A 58 2.08 -4.02 -18.05
CA ALA A 58 3.20 -3.34 -18.68
C ALA A 58 3.88 -2.40 -17.67
N SER A 59 5.22 -2.37 -17.69
CA SER A 59 5.99 -1.34 -16.99
C SER A 59 5.86 -0.03 -17.78
N MET A 60 5.24 0.98 -17.18
CA MET A 60 5.22 2.31 -17.76
C MET A 60 6.50 3.02 -17.33
N ASP A 61 7.54 2.96 -18.15
CA ASP A 61 8.82 3.65 -17.91
C ASP A 61 8.62 5.17 -18.02
N LEU A 62 8.07 5.78 -16.98
CA LEU A 62 7.72 7.22 -16.92
C LEU A 62 8.94 8.15 -16.80
N CYS A 63 10.17 7.66 -16.95
CA CYS A 63 11.39 8.47 -16.86
C CYS A 63 12.50 7.99 -17.79
N SER A 64 12.28 8.12 -19.10
CA SER A 64 13.36 8.17 -20.09
C SER A 64 13.16 9.29 -21.11
N SER A 65 12.75 10.48 -20.66
CA SER A 65 12.77 11.68 -21.51
C SER A 65 13.60 12.80 -20.89
N THR A 66 14.89 12.52 -20.70
CA THR A 66 15.90 13.60 -20.80
C THR A 66 16.68 13.35 -22.08
N ARG A 67 16.45 14.22 -23.08
CA ARG A 67 17.03 14.30 -24.44
C ARG A 67 16.16 13.73 -25.56
N GLU A 68 15.21 14.51 -26.04
CA GLU A 68 15.40 15.45 -27.15
C GLU A 68 14.04 16.07 -27.47
N ALA A 69 13.95 17.38 -27.30
CA ALA A 69 12.76 18.14 -27.64
C ALA A 69 12.66 18.24 -29.16
N SER A 70 11.66 17.60 -29.75
CA SER A 70 11.08 18.07 -31.01
C SER A 70 9.65 17.57 -31.16
N HIS A 71 8.73 18.51 -30.94
CA HIS A 71 7.42 18.63 -31.56
C HIS A 71 6.51 17.40 -31.54
N LEU A 72 5.64 17.30 -30.53
CA LEU A 72 4.21 17.00 -30.74
C LEU A 72 3.41 17.72 -29.65
N ASP A 73 2.35 18.36 -30.12
CA ASP A 73 1.45 19.28 -29.44
C ASP A 73 0.41 18.50 -28.60
N GLY A 74 -0.03 19.07 -27.48
CA GLY A 74 -1.27 18.67 -26.79
C GLY A 74 -1.15 17.73 -25.58
N ASP A 75 -1.39 18.31 -24.40
CA ASP A 75 -2.15 17.71 -23.27
C ASP A 75 -1.47 16.75 -22.26
N VAL A 76 -0.14 16.66 -22.20
CA VAL A 76 0.56 15.89 -21.14
C VAL A 76 1.14 16.78 -20.03
N SER A 77 1.15 18.11 -20.22
CA SER A 77 1.90 19.03 -19.34
C SER A 77 1.19 19.42 -18.03
N LEU A 78 -0.13 19.29 -17.93
CA LEU A 78 -0.88 19.68 -16.72
C LEU A 78 -0.70 18.68 -15.57
N TRP A 79 -0.52 17.38 -15.84
CA TRP A 79 -0.34 16.34 -14.81
C TRP A 79 1.01 16.42 -14.11
N SER A 80 2.05 16.84 -14.84
CA SER A 80 3.43 16.90 -14.35
C SER A 80 3.60 17.88 -13.17
N SER A 81 2.92 19.02 -13.22
CA SER A 81 3.07 20.08 -12.21
C SER A 81 2.43 19.76 -10.86
N HIS A 82 1.29 19.05 -10.86
CA HIS A 82 0.61 18.60 -9.62
C HIS A 82 1.30 17.40 -8.99
N ILE A 83 1.85 16.48 -9.80
CA ILE A 83 2.60 15.30 -9.32
C ILE A 83 3.93 15.72 -8.70
N LEU A 84 4.65 16.67 -9.31
CA LEU A 84 5.92 17.18 -8.77
C LEU A 84 5.76 17.93 -7.44
N LYS A 85 4.64 18.62 -7.24
CA LYS A 85 4.32 19.32 -5.98
C LYS A 85 3.94 18.39 -4.84
N LEU A 86 3.34 17.23 -5.11
CA LEU A 86 3.08 16.20 -4.07
C LEU A 86 4.34 15.39 -3.75
N ALA A 87 5.18 15.10 -4.75
CA ALA A 87 6.42 14.34 -4.58
C ALA A 87 7.48 15.07 -3.75
N THR A 88 7.33 16.39 -3.52
CA THR A 88 8.28 17.19 -2.75
C THR A 88 8.11 17.09 -1.24
N TYR A 89 7.01 16.51 -0.73
CA TYR A 89 6.71 16.46 0.71
C TYR A 89 6.96 15.09 1.36
N ILE A 90 7.24 14.04 0.57
CA ILE A 90 7.60 12.73 1.10
C ILE A 90 9.12 12.67 1.19
N SER A 91 9.66 12.83 2.39
CA SER A 91 11.09 12.69 2.66
C SER A 91 11.57 11.31 2.16
N ASP A 92 12.38 11.31 1.10
CA ASP A 92 12.82 10.13 0.34
C ASP A 92 13.70 9.13 1.11
N ASN A 93 13.83 9.26 2.43
CA ASN A 93 14.80 8.49 3.22
C ASN A 93 14.24 7.92 4.53
N ILE A 94 12.92 7.81 4.71
CA ILE A 94 12.40 7.11 5.89
C ILE A 94 12.67 5.62 5.74
N GLN A 95 13.63 5.11 6.53
CA GLN A 95 13.99 3.70 6.54
C GLN A 95 12.98 2.89 7.33
N ILE A 96 12.65 1.67 6.86
CA ILE A 96 11.78 0.74 7.59
C ILE A 96 12.68 -0.34 8.23
N PRO A 97 13.10 -0.18 9.49
CA PRO A 97 14.20 -0.95 10.08
C PRO A 97 13.86 -2.42 10.36
N PHE A 98 12.57 -2.76 10.39
CA PHE A 98 12.09 -4.12 10.66
C PHE A 98 11.83 -4.93 9.38
N LEU A 99 11.96 -4.33 8.20
CA LEU A 99 11.86 -5.05 6.93
C LEU A 99 13.25 -5.26 6.31
N PRO A 100 13.51 -6.44 5.73
CA PRO A 100 12.62 -7.58 5.54
C PRO A 100 12.60 -8.53 6.74
N LEU A 101 11.53 -9.32 6.84
CA LEU A 101 11.35 -10.35 7.86
C LEU A 101 12.13 -11.65 7.57
N ARG A 102 13.43 -11.56 7.25
CA ARG A 102 14.26 -12.69 6.75
C ARG A 102 14.32 -13.93 7.64
N ARG A 103 14.20 -13.78 8.95
CA ARG A 103 14.28 -14.88 9.94
C ARG A 103 13.03 -14.98 10.79
N PHE A 104 11.92 -14.44 10.29
CA PHE A 104 10.70 -14.34 11.03
C PHE A 104 9.90 -15.64 10.97
N ASN A 105 9.66 -16.24 12.13
CA ASN A 105 8.78 -17.38 12.28
C ASN A 105 7.39 -16.91 12.69
N HIS A 106 6.43 -16.96 11.76
CA HIS A 106 5.06 -16.50 12.01
C HIS A 106 4.26 -17.39 12.98
N PHE A 107 4.76 -18.60 13.30
CA PHE A 107 4.18 -19.44 14.35
C PHE A 107 4.72 -19.10 15.75
N ASP A 108 5.75 -18.27 15.85
CA ASP A 108 6.35 -17.86 17.12
C ASP A 108 5.81 -16.51 17.56
N TRP A 109 4.93 -16.53 18.56
CA TRP A 109 4.34 -15.32 19.14
C TRP A 109 5.39 -14.36 19.70
N THR A 110 6.56 -14.86 20.16
CA THR A 110 7.63 -13.99 20.68
C THR A 110 8.25 -13.16 19.57
N MET A 111 8.34 -13.69 18.34
CA MET A 111 8.81 -12.92 17.20
C MET A 111 7.81 -11.84 16.79
N TRP A 112 6.50 -12.13 16.85
CA TRP A 112 5.46 -11.12 16.69
C TRP A 112 5.55 -10.02 17.76
N ALA A 113 5.80 -10.38 19.01
CA ALA A 113 5.97 -9.41 20.10
C ALA A 113 7.19 -8.49 19.85
N VAL A 114 8.32 -9.06 19.42
CA VAL A 114 9.51 -8.27 19.04
C VAL A 114 9.21 -7.36 17.84
N LEU A 115 8.53 -7.88 16.83
CA LEU A 115 8.16 -7.11 15.63
C LEU A 115 7.25 -5.93 16.00
N SER A 116 6.18 -6.16 16.77
CA SER A 116 5.29 -5.08 17.22
C SER A 116 6.04 -4.01 17.99
N LYS A 117 7.02 -4.37 18.83
CA LYS A 117 7.85 -3.39 19.55
C LYS A 117 8.79 -2.61 18.64
N ASN A 118 9.37 -3.24 17.62
CA ASN A 118 10.19 -2.54 16.64
C ASN A 118 9.36 -1.55 15.81
N ILE A 119 8.13 -1.92 15.43
CA ILE A 119 7.21 -1.04 14.71
C ILE A 119 6.74 0.10 15.62
N GLU A 120 6.43 -0.19 16.89
CA GLU A 120 6.05 0.82 17.90
C GLU A 120 7.13 1.90 18.04
N GLY A 121 8.39 1.52 18.24
CA GLY A 121 9.50 2.47 18.33
C GLY A 121 9.64 3.31 17.05
N TRP A 122 9.61 2.67 15.89
CA TRP A 122 9.70 3.36 14.60
C TRP A 122 8.58 4.39 14.39
N LEU A 123 7.33 4.05 14.73
CA LEU A 123 6.18 4.95 14.62
C LEU A 123 6.27 6.17 15.54
N ILE A 124 6.92 6.02 16.70
CA ILE A 124 7.00 7.09 17.71
C ILE A 124 8.19 8.00 17.43
N ASP A 125 9.30 7.43 16.97
CA ASP A 125 10.59 8.12 16.94
C ASP A 125 10.95 8.64 15.54
N GLU A 126 10.50 7.97 14.47
CA GLU A 126 11.03 8.20 13.11
C GLU A 126 9.97 8.69 12.10
N VAL A 127 8.68 8.52 12.38
CA VAL A 127 7.61 8.80 11.41
C VAL A 127 6.61 9.82 11.95
N ASP A 128 6.31 10.84 11.13
CA ASP A 128 5.28 11.83 11.43
C ASP A 128 3.87 11.21 11.32
N SER A 129 3.04 11.44 12.35
CA SER A 129 1.68 10.91 12.47
C SER A 129 0.72 11.34 11.35
N GLU A 130 1.00 12.46 10.68
CA GLU A 130 0.18 12.96 9.57
C GLU A 130 0.47 12.26 8.24
N THR A 131 1.43 11.33 8.21
CA THR A 131 1.85 10.67 6.97
C THR A 131 1.09 9.36 6.70
N GLN A 132 0.93 9.04 5.40
CA GLN A 132 0.42 7.73 4.98
C GLN A 132 1.31 6.58 5.47
N LEU A 133 2.61 6.81 5.60
CA LEU A 133 3.57 5.83 6.09
C LEU A 133 3.32 5.48 7.55
N TRP A 134 2.94 6.47 8.36
CA TRP A 134 2.51 6.24 9.74
C TRP A 134 1.19 5.46 9.80
N THR A 135 0.23 5.78 8.93
CA THR A 135 -1.03 5.03 8.85
C THR A 135 -0.78 3.56 8.53
N TRP A 136 0.06 3.28 7.52
CA TRP A 136 0.48 1.92 7.19
C TRP A 136 1.21 1.23 8.35
N GLY A 137 2.12 1.94 9.01
CA GLY A 137 2.87 1.41 10.14
C GLY A 137 1.97 1.08 11.33
N ARG A 138 0.95 1.89 11.60
CA ARG A 138 -0.07 1.64 12.64
C ARG A 138 -0.84 0.34 12.35
N ASP A 139 -1.26 0.12 11.11
CA ASP A 139 -1.93 -1.13 10.73
C ASP A 139 -0.99 -2.33 10.89
N ALA A 140 0.29 -2.19 10.47
CA ALA A 140 1.30 -3.22 10.64
C ALA A 140 1.59 -3.52 12.13
N PHE A 141 1.62 -2.48 12.98
CA PHE A 141 1.73 -2.61 14.43
C PHE A 141 0.59 -3.43 14.99
N TRP A 142 -0.66 -3.08 14.67
CA TRP A 142 -1.83 -3.78 15.20
C TRP A 142 -1.88 -5.24 14.76
N LEU A 143 -1.53 -5.53 13.51
CA LEU A 143 -1.39 -6.89 13.01
C LEU A 143 -0.36 -7.66 13.83
N ALA A 144 0.84 -7.11 14.03
CA ALA A 144 1.89 -7.78 14.77
C ALA A 144 1.54 -7.96 16.26
N PHE A 145 0.91 -6.95 16.86
CA PHE A 145 0.52 -6.97 18.27
C PHE A 145 -0.56 -8.02 18.53
N ILE A 146 -1.62 -8.07 17.71
CA ILE A 146 -2.68 -9.07 17.85
C ILE A 146 -2.15 -10.49 17.60
N ALA A 147 -1.27 -10.67 16.63
CA ALA A 147 -0.62 -11.96 16.39
C ALA A 147 0.24 -12.41 17.58
N ALA A 148 0.86 -11.48 18.30
CA ALA A 148 1.60 -11.77 19.54
C ALA A 148 0.66 -12.05 20.73
N TYR A 149 -0.50 -11.41 20.78
CA TYR A 149 -1.47 -11.48 21.88
C TYR A 149 -2.89 -11.78 21.38
N PRO A 150 -3.18 -13.02 20.96
CA PRO A 150 -4.46 -13.36 20.31
C PRO A 150 -5.71 -13.19 21.20
N LEU A 151 -5.54 -13.09 22.51
CA LEU A 151 -6.64 -12.84 23.46
C LEU A 151 -7.00 -11.35 23.56
N PHE A 152 -6.32 -10.46 22.85
CA PHE A 152 -6.67 -9.05 22.81
C PHE A 152 -8.07 -8.85 22.21
N PRO A 153 -8.95 -8.02 22.83
CA PRO A 153 -8.71 -7.20 24.01
C PRO A 153 -9.04 -7.88 25.36
N LYS A 154 -9.70 -9.05 25.34
CA LYS A 154 -10.28 -9.77 26.50
C LYS A 154 -9.27 -10.57 27.36
N GLY A 155 -7.97 -10.31 27.23
CA GLY A 155 -6.91 -11.10 27.87
C GLY A 155 -5.84 -10.26 28.56
N ILE A 156 -4.71 -10.91 28.86
CA ILE A 156 -3.52 -10.24 29.38
C ILE A 156 -2.62 -9.89 28.21
N TRP A 157 -2.27 -8.62 28.09
CA TRP A 157 -1.42 -8.09 27.04
C TRP A 157 -0.60 -6.91 27.59
N PRO A 158 0.60 -6.65 27.06
CA PRO A 158 1.44 -5.55 27.52
C PRO A 158 0.88 -4.21 27.04
N LYS A 159 0.99 -3.17 27.87
CA LYS A 159 0.64 -1.81 27.45
C LYS A 159 1.45 -1.40 26.21
N TRP A 160 0.78 -0.75 25.27
CA TRP A 160 1.40 -0.08 24.13
C TRP A 160 1.42 1.44 24.36
N ASN A 161 2.22 2.16 23.57
CA ASN A 161 2.26 3.61 23.64
C ASN A 161 0.93 4.24 23.16
N PRO A 162 0.26 5.09 23.96
CA PRO A 162 -1.02 5.69 23.60
C PRO A 162 -0.96 6.64 22.40
N ARG A 163 0.24 7.02 21.92
CA ARG A 163 0.40 7.72 20.64
C ARG A 163 -0.02 6.88 19.44
N ILE A 164 -0.08 5.56 19.60
CA ILE A 164 -0.64 4.65 18.60
C ILE A 164 -2.10 4.39 19.01
N PRO A 165 -3.08 5.07 18.39
CA PRO A 165 -4.48 4.92 18.72
C PRO A 165 -4.97 3.55 18.28
N LEU A 166 -5.99 3.06 18.99
CA LEU A 166 -6.72 1.84 18.65
C LEU A 166 -7.73 2.13 17.53
N GLU A 167 -7.19 2.54 16.39
CA GLU A 167 -7.93 3.00 15.22
C GLU A 167 -7.24 2.48 13.96
N GLY A 168 -8.02 2.28 12.91
CA GLY A 168 -7.55 1.75 11.64
C GLY A 168 -8.39 0.57 11.16
N VAL A 169 -8.48 0.46 9.84
CA VAL A 169 -9.38 -0.49 9.15
C VAL A 169 -9.15 -1.93 9.61
N PHE A 170 -7.89 -2.29 9.89
CA PHE A 170 -7.55 -3.63 10.37
C PHE A 170 -8.07 -3.87 11.80
N VAL A 171 -7.70 -3.01 12.75
CA VAL A 171 -7.96 -3.26 14.17
C VAL A 171 -9.44 -3.10 14.52
N GLU A 172 -10.13 -2.16 13.90
CA GLU A 172 -11.57 -1.96 14.08
C GLU A 172 -12.36 -3.20 13.65
N ARG A 173 -12.09 -3.73 12.45
CA ARG A 173 -12.72 -4.97 11.97
C ARG A 173 -12.40 -6.18 12.87
N TRP A 174 -11.17 -6.25 13.37
CA TRP A 174 -10.79 -7.32 14.29
C TRP A 174 -11.59 -7.24 15.60
N LEU A 175 -11.73 -6.04 16.17
CA LEU A 175 -12.48 -5.79 17.40
C LEU A 175 -13.97 -6.10 17.24
N GLU A 176 -14.57 -5.76 16.10
CA GLU A 176 -15.96 -6.12 15.79
C GLU A 176 -16.17 -7.64 15.79
N GLN A 177 -15.24 -8.40 15.21
CA GLN A 177 -15.32 -9.87 15.16
C GLN A 177 -14.99 -10.54 16.49
N SER A 178 -14.16 -9.90 17.31
CA SER A 178 -13.72 -10.42 18.62
C SER A 178 -14.62 -9.96 19.78
N GLY A 179 -15.64 -9.15 19.47
CA GLY A 179 -16.54 -8.50 20.43
C GLY A 179 -17.56 -9.44 21.08
N ASP A 180 -17.93 -10.54 20.42
CA ASP A 180 -18.82 -11.60 20.96
C ASP A 180 -18.07 -12.63 21.84
#